data_AF-A0A0B7H9S6-F1
#
_entry.id   AF-A0A0B7H9S6-F1
#
_cell.length_a   1.000
_cell.length_b   1.000
_cell.length_c   1.000
_cell.angle_alpha   90.00
_cell.angle_beta   90.00
_cell.angle_gamma   90.00
#
_symmetry.space_group_name_H-M   'P 1'
#
loop_
_entity.id
_entity.type
_entity.pdbx_description
1 polymer ?
#
loop_
_entity_poly.entity_id
_entity_poly.type
_entity_poly.pdbx_seq_one_letter_code
_entity_poly.pdbx_strand_id
1 'polypeptide(L)'
;MNNTFKFPKNFSARLNCAFQSPITNLQFESNAIFLASASLTKSFKDNRWQLTLSGWNVFDSYRQTQQRNSEKFALKAQTRHQPYVSFSVKYQFNNQK
;
A
#
# COMPACT_ATOMS: atom_id res chain seq x y z
N MET A 1 -5.17 9.05 -4.45
CA MET A 1 -4.24 10.20 -4.56
C MET A 1 -2.81 9.69 -4.51
N ASN A 2 -1.94 10.15 -5.40
CA ASN A 2 -0.52 9.78 -5.42
C ASN A 2 0.33 11.02 -5.13
N ASN A 3 0.75 11.20 -3.88
CA ASN A 3 1.50 12.38 -3.45
C ASN A 3 2.99 12.02 -3.41
N THR A 4 3.74 12.47 -4.42
CA THR A 4 5.20 12.32 -4.45
C THR A 4 5.85 13.66 -4.14
N PHE A 5 6.62 13.71 -3.05
CA PHE A 5 7.36 14.87 -2.58
C PHE A 5 8.84 14.69 -2.92
N LYS A 6 9.44 15.69 -3.55
CA LYS A 6 10.87 15.72 -3.84
C LYS A 6 11.58 16.57 -2.79
N PHE A 7 12.69 16.06 -2.28
CA PHE A 7 13.53 16.72 -1.28
C PHE A 7 14.92 16.97 -1.85
N PRO A 8 15.70 17.89 -1.24
CA PRO A 8 17.11 18.08 -1.58
C PRO A 8 17.92 16.77 -1.50
N LYS A 9 19.08 16.75 -2.15
CA LYS A 9 20.01 15.60 -2.14
C LYS A 9 19.38 14.31 -2.72
N ASN A 10 18.52 14.46 -3.74
CA ASN A 10 17.92 13.36 -4.51
C ASN A 10 17.10 12.38 -3.66
N PHE A 11 16.42 12.89 -2.64
CA PHE A 11 15.41 12.13 -1.90
C PHE A 11 14.03 12.37 -2.50
N SER A 12 13.20 11.34 -2.52
CA SER A 12 11.77 11.48 -2.77
C SER A 12 10.99 10.65 -1.78
N ALA A 13 9.93 11.22 -1.22
CA ALA A 13 8.95 10.45 -0.47
C ALA A 13 7.67 10.33 -1.30
N ARG A 14 7.00 9.19 -1.17
CA ARG A 14 5.69 8.97 -1.77
C ARG A 14 4.75 8.48 -0.70
N LEU A 15 3.59 9.13 -0.61
CA LEU A 15 2.46 8.71 0.21
C LEU A 15 1.28 8.38 -0.72
N ASN A 16 0.81 7.15 -0.63
CA ASN A 16 -0.39 6.68 -1.29
C ASN A 16 -1.43 6.33 -0.22
N CYS A 17 -2.56 7.01 -0.27
CA CYS A 17 -3.73 6.69 0.53
C CYS A 17 -4.85 6.20 -0.39
N ALA A 18 -5.47 5.08 -0.03
CA ALA A 18 -6.64 4.53 -0.68
C ALA A 18 -7.74 4.33 0.36
N PHE A 19 -8.97 4.66 -0.01
CA PHE A 19 -10.15 4.42 0.79
C PHE A 19 -11.13 3.61 -0.03
N GLN A 20 -11.65 2.55 0.57
CA GLN A 20 -12.73 1.73 0.04
C GLN A 20 -13.90 1.85 1.00
N SER A 21 -15.03 2.31 0.47
CA SER A 21 -16.28 2.42 1.22
C SER A 21 -16.74 1.04 1.70
N PRO A 22 -17.53 0.98 2.78
CA PRO A 22 -18.19 -0.26 3.14
C PRO A 22 -19.07 -0.72 1.99
N ILE A 23 -19.21 -2.04 1.82
CA ILE A 23 -20.04 -2.62 0.78
C ILE A 23 -20.99 -3.59 1.46
N THR A 24 -22.29 -3.39 1.24
CA THR A 24 -23.36 -4.22 1.79
C THR A 24 -24.24 -4.68 0.64
N ASN A 25 -24.33 -5.99 0.45
CA ASN A 25 -25.25 -6.64 -0.48
C ASN A 25 -25.98 -7.78 0.24
N LEU A 26 -27.00 -8.35 -0.40
CA LEU A 26 -27.87 -9.39 0.17
C LEU A 26 -27.13 -10.58 0.83
N GLN A 27 -25.93 -10.89 0.34
CA GLN A 27 -25.13 -12.02 0.80
C GLN A 27 -23.79 -11.62 1.41
N PHE A 28 -23.40 -10.34 1.40
CA PHE A 28 -22.09 -9.94 1.92
C PHE A 28 -22.11 -8.57 2.57
N GLU A 29 -21.40 -8.45 3.69
CA GLU A 29 -21.09 -7.17 4.31
C GLU A 29 -19.57 -7.07 4.47
N SER A 30 -18.99 -5.93 4.07
CA SER A 30 -17.59 -5.58 4.24
C SER A 30 -17.47 -4.19 4.85
N ASN A 31 -16.67 -4.09 5.90
CA ASN A 31 -16.34 -2.81 6.55
C ASN A 31 -15.53 -1.90 5.63
N ALA A 32 -15.57 -0.59 5.93
CA ALA A 32 -14.74 0.40 5.29
C ALA A 32 -13.25 0.07 5.49
N ILE A 33 -12.46 0.31 4.46
CA ILE A 33 -11.02 0.05 4.46
C ILE A 33 -10.29 1.35 4.14
N PHE A 34 -9.34 1.69 5.00
CA PHE A 34 -8.34 2.72 4.71
C PHE A 34 -6.99 2.05 4.57
N LEU A 35 -6.28 2.32 3.49
CA LEU A 35 -4.94 1.80 3.23
C LEU A 35 -3.99 2.96 2.99
N ALA A 36 -2.99 3.08 3.86
CA ALA A 36 -1.87 4.00 3.66
C ALA A 36 -0.59 3.23 3.38
N SER A 37 0.13 3.65 2.35
CA SER A 37 1.45 3.14 2.01
C SER A 37 2.40 4.32 1.79
N ALA A 38 3.61 4.18 2.30
CA ALA A 38 4.62 5.22 2.24
C ALA A 38 5.93 4.64 1.69
N SER A 39 6.70 5.43 0.98
CA SER A 39 8.06 5.06 0.59
C SER A 39 8.98 6.26 0.59
N LEU A 40 10.25 6.01 0.89
CA LEU A 40 11.35 6.95 0.79
C LEU A 40 12.38 6.37 -0.17
N THR A 41 12.70 7.13 -1.21
CA THR A 41 13.68 6.75 -2.22
C THR A 41 14.85 7.73 -2.18
N LYS A 42 16.06 7.21 -2.26
CA LYS A 42 17.30 7.97 -2.45
C LYS A 42 17.93 7.56 -3.78
N SER A 43 18.22 8.55 -4.63
CA SER A 43 18.91 8.33 -5.89
C SER A 43 20.31 8.93 -5.86
N PHE A 44 21.30 8.24 -6.46
CA PHE A 44 22.66 8.77 -6.60
C PHE A 44 23.31 8.31 -7.91
N LYS A 45 24.40 8.99 -8.30
CA LYS A 45 25.12 8.79 -9.57
C LYS A 45 24.18 8.97 -10.77
N ASP A 46 23.65 10.17 -10.96
CA ASP A 46 22.73 10.52 -12.06
C ASP A 46 21.52 9.58 -12.18
N ASN A 47 20.88 9.30 -11.04
CA ASN A 47 19.75 8.38 -10.92
C ASN A 47 20.03 6.92 -11.32
N ARG A 48 21.31 6.52 -11.49
CA ARG A 48 21.65 5.12 -11.80
C ARG A 48 21.39 4.19 -10.63
N TRP A 49 21.67 4.62 -9.41
CA TRP A 49 21.35 3.86 -8.21
C TRP A 49 20.14 4.45 -7.51
N GLN A 50 19.18 3.60 -7.16
CA GLN A 50 18.00 3.95 -6.38
C GLN A 50 17.87 2.98 -5.20
N LEU A 51 17.82 3.53 -4.00
CA LEU A 51 17.52 2.80 -2.76
C LEU A 51 16.13 3.21 -2.32
N THR A 52 15.22 2.25 -2.16
CA THR A 52 13.85 2.52 -1.73
C THR A 52 13.53 1.74 -0.48
N LEU A 53 13.12 2.45 0.57
CA LEU A 53 12.46 1.88 1.74
C LEU A 53 10.96 2.13 1.59
N SER A 54 10.14 1.09 1.71
CA SER A 54 8.68 1.22 1.61
C SER A 54 7.96 0.48 2.73
N GLY A 55 6.90 1.08 3.23
CA GLY A 55 5.98 0.51 4.19
C GLY A 55 4.59 0.40 3.57
N TRP A 56 3.99 -0.78 3.67
CA TRP A 56 2.62 -1.04 3.22
C TRP A 56 1.71 -1.27 4.42
N ASN A 57 0.48 -0.77 4.32
CA ASN A 57 -0.51 -0.78 5.40
C ASN A 57 0.05 -0.17 6.70
N VAL A 58 0.62 1.04 6.61
CA VAL A 58 1.38 1.70 7.70
C VAL A 58 0.56 1.87 9.00
N PHE A 59 -0.77 1.89 8.91
CA PHE A 59 -1.67 2.01 10.06
C PHE A 59 -2.32 0.68 10.51
N ASP A 60 -1.92 -0.47 9.96
CA ASP A 60 -2.54 -1.78 10.22
C ASP A 60 -4.08 -1.78 10.08
N SER A 61 -4.57 -0.99 9.12
CA SER A 61 -5.98 -0.69 8.92
C SER A 61 -6.66 -1.55 7.86
N TYR A 62 -5.89 -2.34 7.10
CA TYR A 62 -6.45 -3.24 6.10
C TYR A 62 -6.96 -4.55 6.72
N ARG A 63 -8.17 -4.47 7.27
CA ARG A 63 -8.89 -5.58 7.89
C ARG A 63 -10.21 -5.75 7.17
N GLN A 64 -10.42 -6.91 6.56
CA GLN A 64 -11.65 -7.23 5.86
C GLN A 64 -12.43 -8.26 6.68
N THR A 65 -13.61 -7.88 7.12
CA THR A 65 -14.59 -8.84 7.65
C THR A 65 -15.60 -9.06 6.55
N GLN A 66 -15.80 -10.31 6.13
CA GLN A 66 -16.84 -10.71 5.20
C GLN A 66 -17.85 -11.55 5.97
N GLN A 67 -19.11 -11.12 5.98
CA GLN A 67 -20.20 -11.90 6.54
C GLN A 67 -21.08 -12.43 5.42
N ARG A 68 -21.11 -13.76 5.23
CA ARG A 68 -21.98 -14.42 4.26
C ARG A 68 -23.27 -14.85 4.93
N ASN A 69 -24.37 -14.16 4.60
CA ASN A 69 -25.70 -14.49 5.10
C ASN A 69 -26.37 -15.53 4.18
N SER A 70 -26.77 -16.67 4.75
CA SER A 70 -27.61 -17.69 4.10
C SER A 70 -28.88 -17.87 4.93
N GLU A 71 -29.94 -18.44 4.34
CA GLU A 71 -31.25 -18.61 4.99
C GLU A 71 -31.20 -19.35 6.33
N LYS A 72 -30.14 -20.13 6.60
CA LYS A 72 -30.03 -20.99 7.79
C LYS A 72 -28.79 -20.76 8.65
N PHE A 73 -27.82 -19.96 8.21
CA PHE A 73 -26.59 -19.67 8.96
C PHE A 73 -25.86 -18.45 8.41
N ALA A 74 -25.09 -17.78 9.28
CA ALA A 74 -24.17 -16.71 8.90
C ALA A 74 -22.72 -17.20 9.05
N LEU A 75 -21.94 -17.16 7.96
CA LEU A 75 -20.51 -17.46 7.97
C LEU A 75 -19.73 -16.15 8.05
N LYS A 76 -18.93 -15.97 9.11
CA LYS A 76 -18.07 -14.80 9.28
C LYS A 76 -16.63 -15.19 8.96
N ALA A 77 -16.09 -14.66 7.86
CA ALA A 77 -14.68 -14.78 7.51
C ALA A 77 -13.95 -13.47 7.82
N GLN A 78 -12.79 -13.57 8.46
CA GLN A 78 -11.91 -12.43 8.71
C GLN A 78 -10.61 -12.62 7.94
N THR A 79 -10.35 -11.72 7.00
CA THR A 79 -9.07 -11.64 6.28
C THR A 79 -8.30 -10.45 6.82
N ARG A 80 -7.10 -10.72 7.35
CA ARG A 80 -6.18 -9.69 7.82
C ARG A 80 -4.94 -9.68 6.94
N HIS A 81 -4.65 -8.53 6.35
CA HIS A 81 -3.40 -8.34 5.64
C HIS A 81 -2.41 -7.64 6.55
N GLN A 82 -1.29 -8.31 6.82
CA GLN A 82 -0.29 -7.78 7.76
C GLN A 82 0.48 -6.61 7.15
N PRO A 83 0.79 -5.58 7.94
CA PRO A 83 1.71 -4.54 7.53
C PRO A 83 3.08 -5.14 7.26
N TYR A 84 3.79 -4.59 6.27
CA TYR A 84 5.14 -5.02 5.97
C TYR A 84 6.01 -3.84 5.53
N VAL A 85 7.31 -4.03 5.73
CA VAL A 85 8.35 -3.12 5.28
C VAL A 85 9.17 -3.86 4.23
N SER A 86 9.51 -3.18 3.14
CA SER A 86 10.42 -3.72 2.13
C SER A 86 11.49 -2.71 1.78
N PHE A 87 12.68 -3.23 1.51
CA PHE A 87 13.82 -2.47 1.04
C PHE A 87 14.21 -3.01 -0.34
N SER A 88 14.42 -2.11 -1.29
CA SER A 88 14.85 -2.48 -2.64
C SER A 88 16.01 -1.60 -3.11
N VAL A 89 16.89 -2.24 -3.88
CA VAL A 89 18.01 -1.60 -4.57
C VAL A 89 17.80 -1.80 -6.05
N LYS A 90 17.83 -0.71 -6.82
CA LYS A 90 17.72 -0.73 -8.27
C LYS A 90 18.93 -0.06 -8.89
N TYR A 91 19.49 -0.70 -9.91
CA TYR A 91 20.48 -0.10 -10.80
C TYR A 91 19.89 0.09 -12.20
N GLN A 92 20.10 1.25 -12.80
CA GLN A 92 19.67 1.58 -14.15
C GLN A 92 20.88 1.77 -15.06
N PHE A 93 20.98 0.93 -16.10
CA PHE A 93 21.94 1.13 -17.18
C PHE A 93 21.43 2.24 -18.10
N ASN A 94 22.25 3.26 -18.30
CA ASN A 94 22.00 4.28 -19.31
C ASN A 94 23.02 4.08 -20.44
N ASN A 95 22.62 3.34 -21.47
CA ASN A 95 23.46 2.98 -22.61
C ASN A 95 23.39 4.01 -23.75
N GLN A 96 22.70 5.14 -23.55
CA GLN A 96 22.72 6.25 -24.48
C GLN A 96 23.92 7.15 -24.15
N LYS A 97 25.02 6.92 -24.87
CA LYS A 97 26.14 7.85 -25.01
C LYS A 97 26.33 8.14 -26.50
#